data_AF-A0A2E7ST98-F1
#
_entry.id   AF-A0A2E7ST98-F1
#
_cell.length_a   1.000
_cell.length_b   1.000
_cell.length_c   1.000
_cell.angle_alpha   90.00
_cell.angle_beta   90.00
_cell.angle_gamma   90.00
#
_symmetry.space_group_name_H-M   'P 1'
#
loop_
_entity.id
_entity.type
_entity.pdbx_description
1 polymer ?
#
loop_
_entity_poly.entity_id
_entity_poly.type
_entity_poly.pdbx_seq_one_letter_code
_entity_poly.pdbx_strand_id
1 'polypeptide(L)'
;MNRSLADFIAPKESGLADYIGTFAVTVGHGVEEFAKSFEESNDDYNAIMAKALGDRLAEAFAECLHHRVRREWGYGRDENLTNDELIHEKYRGIRPAAGYPACPDHTEKQLLWELLEVEKHTGIKLTESCAMWPASSVSGLYFAHPEARYFAVGRIGEDQVADYAGRKGMDKGVAERWLAPNLDYDPA
;
A
#
# COMPACT_ATOMS: atom_id res chain seq x y z
N MET A 1 23.72 -4.57 1.47
CA MET A 1 22.96 -5.28 2.53
C MET A 1 21.59 -5.52 1.96
N ASN A 2 21.21 -6.78 1.77
CA ASN A 2 19.91 -7.15 1.21
C ASN A 2 18.87 -7.06 2.32
N ARG A 3 17.71 -6.46 2.03
CA ARG A 3 16.62 -6.25 3.00
C ARG A 3 15.33 -6.82 2.43
N SER A 4 14.51 -7.40 3.30
CA SER A 4 13.13 -7.81 3.01
C SER A 4 12.20 -7.20 4.06
N LEU A 5 10.96 -6.86 3.67
CA LEU A 5 9.95 -6.38 4.63
C LEU A 5 9.63 -7.47 5.67
N ALA A 6 9.75 -8.75 5.27
CA ALA A 6 9.56 -9.88 6.17
C ALA A 6 10.57 -9.91 7.32
N ASP A 7 11.74 -9.27 7.17
CA ASP A 7 12.76 -9.19 8.23
C ASP A 7 12.28 -8.38 9.46
N PHE A 8 11.17 -7.64 9.33
CA PHE A 8 10.56 -6.87 10.42
C PHE A 8 9.44 -7.61 11.15
N ILE A 9 9.26 -8.90 10.87
CA ILE A 9 8.33 -9.78 11.57
C ILE A 9 9.14 -10.92 12.18
N ALA A 10 8.82 -11.27 13.44
CA ALA A 10 9.49 -12.33 14.15
C ALA A 10 9.46 -13.64 13.35
N PRO A 11 10.62 -14.28 13.08
CA PRO A 11 10.66 -15.58 12.42
C PRO A 11 9.88 -16.60 13.23
N LYS A 12 9.20 -17.53 12.55
CA LYS A 12 8.37 -18.56 13.19
C LYS A 12 9.17 -19.41 14.18
N GLU A 13 10.43 -19.66 13.87
CA GLU A 13 11.37 -20.45 14.67
C GLU A 13 11.74 -19.77 15.99
N SER A 14 11.55 -18.45 16.10
CA SER A 14 11.79 -17.70 17.35
C SER A 14 10.76 -18.02 18.44
N GLY A 15 9.59 -18.56 18.07
CA GLY A 15 8.48 -18.82 18.99
C GLY A 15 7.82 -17.55 19.56
N LEU A 16 8.20 -16.36 19.10
CA LEU A 16 7.60 -15.10 19.51
C LEU A 16 6.26 -14.88 18.79
N ALA A 17 5.27 -14.39 19.51
CA ALA A 17 4.05 -13.87 18.91
C ALA A 17 4.35 -12.50 18.29
N ASP A 18 4.08 -12.36 17.00
CA ASP A 18 4.19 -11.10 16.27
C ASP A 18 2.97 -10.91 15.37
N TYR A 19 2.80 -9.70 14.87
CA TYR A 19 1.57 -9.24 14.26
C TYR A 19 1.86 -8.35 13.05
N ILE A 20 0.99 -8.43 12.06
CA ILE A 20 0.97 -7.55 10.91
C ILE A 20 -0.44 -6.97 10.77
N GLY A 21 -0.53 -5.69 10.41
CA GLY A 21 -1.80 -5.03 10.14
C GLY A 21 -1.95 -4.75 8.65
N THR A 22 -3.17 -4.43 8.22
CA THR A 22 -3.43 -3.98 6.86
C THR A 22 -4.65 -3.05 6.84
N PHE A 23 -4.77 -2.24 5.79
CA PHE A 23 -5.86 -1.28 5.63
C PHE A 23 -6.19 -1.04 4.16
N ALA A 24 -7.42 -0.60 3.92
CA ALA A 24 -7.85 0.07 2.70
C ALA A 24 -8.79 1.21 3.08
N VAL A 25 -8.52 2.42 2.58
CA VAL A 25 -9.33 3.63 2.82
C VAL A 25 -9.67 4.29 1.50
N THR A 26 -10.82 4.94 1.46
CA THR A 26 -11.22 5.78 0.33
C THR A 26 -12.03 6.96 0.83
N VAL A 27 -11.92 8.05 0.09
CA VAL A 27 -12.84 9.21 0.13
C VAL A 27 -13.44 9.46 -1.25
N GLY A 28 -13.12 8.59 -2.23
CA GLY A 28 -13.35 8.83 -3.64
C GLY A 28 -14.77 8.54 -4.12
N HIS A 29 -15.64 7.97 -3.28
CA HIS A 29 -17.05 7.78 -3.63
C HIS A 29 -17.71 9.15 -3.87
N GLY A 30 -18.10 9.43 -5.10
CA GLY A 30 -18.66 10.72 -5.49
C GLY A 30 -17.64 11.75 -6.00
N VAL A 31 -16.33 11.51 -5.89
CA VAL A 31 -15.30 12.46 -6.35
C VAL A 31 -15.28 12.53 -7.87
N GLU A 32 -15.38 11.39 -8.56
CA GLU A 32 -15.43 11.35 -10.03
C GLU A 32 -16.70 12.01 -10.55
N GLU A 33 -17.86 11.73 -9.94
CA GLU A 33 -19.14 12.33 -10.29
C GLU A 33 -19.16 13.85 -10.03
N PHE A 34 -18.59 14.28 -8.91
CA PHE A 34 -18.51 15.70 -8.58
C PHE A 34 -17.59 16.44 -9.55
N ALA A 35 -16.42 15.88 -9.87
CA ALA A 35 -15.53 16.45 -10.86
C ALA A 35 -16.16 16.51 -12.25
N LYS A 36 -16.89 15.45 -12.65
CA LYS A 36 -17.61 15.41 -13.92
C LYS A 36 -18.66 16.52 -14.04
N SER A 37 -19.33 16.89 -12.94
CA SER A 37 -20.28 18.01 -12.95
C SER A 37 -19.63 19.35 -13.33
N PHE A 38 -18.36 19.54 -12.97
CA PHE A 38 -17.59 20.71 -13.40
C PHE A 38 -17.16 20.59 -14.87
N GLU A 39 -16.71 19.41 -15.31
CA GLU A 39 -16.35 19.15 -16.72
C GLU A 39 -17.54 19.40 -17.66
N GLU A 40 -18.75 18.98 -17.29
CA GLU A 40 -19.98 19.22 -18.04
C GLU A 40 -20.35 20.72 -18.15
N SER A 41 -19.83 21.54 -17.24
CA SER A 41 -19.94 23.00 -17.27
C SER A 41 -18.75 23.72 -17.90
N ASN A 42 -17.77 22.99 -18.46
CA ASN A 42 -16.48 23.48 -18.96
C ASN A 42 -15.62 24.20 -17.89
N ASP A 43 -15.72 23.75 -16.64
CA ASP A 43 -14.92 24.24 -15.51
C ASP A 43 -13.81 23.24 -15.16
N ASP A 44 -12.81 23.16 -16.03
CA ASP A 44 -11.70 22.20 -15.89
C ASP A 44 -10.89 22.44 -14.60
N TYR A 45 -10.82 23.69 -14.12
CA TYR A 45 -10.09 24.03 -12.90
C TYR A 45 -10.74 23.36 -11.69
N ASN A 46 -12.05 23.51 -11.50
CA ASN A 46 -12.72 22.90 -10.36
C ASN A 46 -12.83 21.38 -10.50
N ALA A 47 -12.90 20.84 -11.72
CA ALA A 47 -12.81 19.40 -11.95
C ALA A 47 -11.46 18.83 -11.45
N ILE A 48 -10.34 19.46 -11.83
CA ILE A 48 -9.00 19.08 -11.37
C ILE A 48 -8.87 19.27 -9.86
N MET A 49 -9.37 20.39 -9.33
CA MET A 49 -9.32 20.70 -7.90
C MET A 49 -10.08 19.65 -7.06
N ALA A 50 -11.27 19.24 -7.50
CA ALA A 50 -12.06 18.21 -6.83
C ALA A 50 -11.31 16.89 -6.74
N LYS A 51 -10.71 16.43 -7.85
CA LYS A 51 -9.87 15.21 -7.89
C LYS A 51 -8.65 15.34 -6.97
N ALA A 52 -7.94 16.47 -7.04
CA ALA A 52 -6.76 16.73 -6.22
C ALA A 52 -7.09 16.74 -4.72
N LEU A 53 -8.22 17.35 -4.32
CA LEU A 53 -8.70 17.33 -2.94
C LEU A 53 -9.08 15.92 -2.49
N GLY A 54 -9.74 15.14 -3.36
CA GLY A 54 -10.01 13.72 -3.12
C GLY A 54 -8.73 12.95 -2.77
N ASP A 55 -7.67 13.12 -3.56
CA ASP A 55 -6.39 12.45 -3.32
C ASP A 55 -5.74 12.90 -2.00
N ARG A 56 -5.78 14.20 -1.67
CA ARG A 56 -5.25 14.71 -0.39
C ARG A 56 -6.02 14.16 0.80
N LEU A 57 -7.35 14.04 0.69
CA LEU A 57 -8.20 13.50 1.73
C LEU A 57 -7.99 11.98 1.90
N ALA A 58 -7.74 11.23 0.83
CA ALA A 58 -7.42 9.81 0.90
C ALA A 58 -6.12 9.56 1.68
N GLU A 59 -5.08 10.33 1.38
CA GLU A 59 -3.79 10.27 2.09
C GLU A 59 -3.92 10.72 3.56
N ALA A 60 -4.68 11.78 3.82
CA ALA A 60 -4.97 12.23 5.18
C ALA A 60 -5.73 11.16 5.98
N PHE A 61 -6.64 10.41 5.35
CA PHE A 61 -7.33 9.30 5.99
C PHE A 61 -6.36 8.15 6.30
N ALA A 62 -5.45 7.82 5.37
CA ALA A 62 -4.42 6.82 5.62
C ALA A 62 -3.52 7.18 6.82
N GLU A 63 -3.09 8.45 6.94
CA GLU A 63 -2.30 8.94 8.08
C GLU A 63 -3.11 8.93 9.39
N CYS A 64 -4.36 9.40 9.36
CA CYS A 64 -5.26 9.39 10.52
C CYS A 64 -5.53 7.97 11.03
N LEU A 65 -5.80 7.04 10.12
CA LEU A 65 -6.00 5.63 10.47
C LEU A 65 -4.72 5.02 11.00
N HIS A 66 -3.56 5.31 10.39
CA HIS A 66 -2.29 4.81 10.87
C HIS A 66 -2.00 5.31 12.30
N HIS A 67 -2.18 6.60 12.58
CA HIS A 67 -2.04 7.13 13.94
C HIS A 67 -2.95 6.43 14.95
N ARG A 68 -4.23 6.22 14.59
CA ARG A 68 -5.18 5.47 15.41
C ARG A 68 -4.69 4.04 15.65
N VAL A 69 -4.22 3.34 14.62
CA VAL A 69 -3.66 1.99 14.71
C VAL A 69 -2.45 1.95 15.63
N ARG A 70 -1.47 2.86 15.50
CA ARG A 70 -0.30 2.92 16.40
C ARG A 70 -0.73 3.05 17.86
N ARG A 71 -1.73 3.89 18.14
CA ARG A 71 -2.28 4.09 19.49
C ARG A 71 -3.01 2.85 20.02
N GLU A 72 -3.87 2.24 19.21
CA GLU A 72 -4.65 1.05 19.60
C GLU A 72 -3.77 -0.19 19.76
N TRP A 73 -2.77 -0.37 18.88
CA TRP A 73 -1.76 -1.43 18.97
C TRP A 73 -0.85 -1.26 20.19
N GLY A 74 -0.74 -0.04 20.71
CA GLY A 74 -0.18 0.25 22.03
C GLY A 74 1.19 0.94 22.01
N TYR A 75 1.94 0.86 20.92
CA TYR A 75 3.28 1.48 20.85
C TYR A 75 3.23 3.00 20.56
N GLY A 76 2.08 3.53 20.13
CA GLY A 76 1.87 4.96 19.86
C GLY A 76 1.00 5.67 20.91
N ARG A 77 0.83 5.13 22.13
CA ARG A 77 -0.08 5.72 23.14
C ARG A 77 0.36 7.09 23.66
N ASP A 78 1.67 7.30 23.75
CA ASP A 78 2.27 8.54 24.23
C ASP A 78 2.74 9.43 23.06
N GLU A 79 2.35 9.12 21.81
CA GLU A 79 2.64 9.98 20.67
C GLU A 79 1.89 11.31 20.77
N ASN A 80 2.64 12.41 20.76
CA ASN A 80 2.12 13.76 20.65
C ASN A 80 2.88 14.49 19.52
N LEU A 81 2.74 13.97 18.31
CA LEU A 81 3.42 14.46 17.12
C LEU A 81 2.61 15.59 16.47
N THR A 82 3.32 16.62 16.02
CA THR A 82 2.73 17.63 15.13
C THR A 82 2.47 17.05 13.75
N ASN A 83 1.62 17.70 12.94
CA ASN A 83 1.38 17.26 11.57
C ASN A 83 2.68 17.22 10.73
N ASP A 84 3.57 18.19 10.91
CA ASP A 84 4.86 18.19 10.22
C ASP A 84 5.71 16.97 10.61
N GLU A 85 5.66 16.55 11.87
CA GLU A 85 6.37 15.35 12.32
C GLU A 85 5.75 14.05 11.82
N LEU A 86 4.43 14.02 11.60
CA LEU A 86 3.76 12.91 10.91
C LEU A 86 4.21 12.83 9.45
N ILE A 87 4.30 13.97 8.75
CA ILE A 87 4.79 14.04 7.36
C ILE A 87 6.25 13.57 7.26
N HIS A 88 7.09 13.90 8.25
CA HIS A 88 8.48 13.43 8.35
C HIS A 88 8.59 12.02 8.94
N GLU A 89 7.48 11.31 9.13
CA GLU A 89 7.41 9.93 9.61
C GLU A 89 8.16 9.72 10.94
N LYS A 90 8.13 10.70 11.87
CA LYS A 90 8.84 10.62 13.17
C LYS A 90 8.20 9.67 14.18
N TYR A 91 7.30 8.80 13.74
CA TYR A 91 6.70 7.75 14.55
C TYR A 91 7.45 6.42 14.37
N ARG A 92 7.19 5.48 15.27
CA ARG A 92 7.63 4.10 15.13
C ARG A 92 6.75 3.36 14.11
N GLY A 93 7.38 2.53 13.26
CA GLY A 93 6.70 1.66 12.30
C GLY A 93 6.50 2.29 10.93
N ILE A 94 6.06 1.49 9.96
CA ILE A 94 5.85 1.89 8.56
C ILE A 94 4.53 1.32 8.02
N ARG A 95 4.05 1.90 6.91
CA ARG A 95 2.80 1.47 6.26
C ARG A 95 2.94 1.19 4.74
N PRO A 96 3.82 0.27 4.33
CA PRO A 96 4.14 0.06 2.92
C PRO A 96 2.91 -0.36 2.11
N ALA A 97 2.79 0.25 0.92
CA ALA A 97 1.72 0.02 -0.02
C ALA A 97 2.23 -0.73 -1.25
N ALA A 98 1.53 -1.78 -1.66
CA ALA A 98 1.90 -2.57 -2.82
C ALA A 98 1.95 -1.73 -4.11
N GLY A 99 3.08 -1.79 -4.82
CA GLY A 99 3.44 -0.93 -5.96
C GLY A 99 4.53 0.09 -5.65
N TYR A 100 4.81 0.36 -4.37
CA TYR A 100 5.94 1.19 -3.95
C TYR A 100 7.26 0.41 -3.99
N PRO A 101 8.43 1.10 -4.04
CA PRO A 101 9.73 0.43 -4.17
C PRO A 101 10.05 -0.65 -3.13
N ALA A 102 9.47 -0.59 -1.93
CA ALA A 102 9.67 -1.58 -0.87
C ALA A 102 8.87 -2.89 -1.08
N CYS A 103 7.80 -2.85 -1.88
CA CYS A 103 6.94 -3.97 -2.20
C CYS A 103 6.30 -3.73 -3.58
N PRO A 104 7.08 -3.88 -4.67
CA PRO A 104 6.69 -3.44 -6.01
C PRO A 104 5.60 -4.29 -6.67
N ASP A 105 5.38 -5.54 -6.22
CA ASP A 105 4.33 -6.38 -6.78
C ASP A 105 2.94 -5.82 -6.46
N HIS A 106 2.23 -5.37 -7.49
CA HIS A 106 0.87 -4.87 -7.34
C HIS A 106 -0.15 -5.94 -6.98
N THR A 107 0.09 -7.22 -7.31
CA THR A 107 -0.85 -8.32 -7.11
C THR A 107 -1.08 -8.65 -5.63
N GLU A 108 -0.18 -8.24 -4.74
CA GLU A 108 -0.36 -8.37 -3.28
C GLU A 108 -1.62 -7.65 -2.77
N LYS A 109 -2.17 -6.68 -3.52
CA LYS A 109 -3.46 -6.07 -3.21
C LYS A 109 -4.61 -7.08 -3.24
N GLN A 110 -4.53 -8.13 -4.05
CA GLN A 110 -5.60 -9.13 -4.13
C GLN A 110 -5.75 -9.88 -2.80
N LEU A 111 -4.63 -10.26 -2.18
CA LEU A 111 -4.62 -10.90 -0.86
C LEU A 111 -5.17 -9.95 0.22
N LEU A 112 -4.79 -8.67 0.18
CA LEU A 112 -5.33 -7.65 1.07
C LEU A 112 -6.86 -7.52 0.92
N TRP A 113 -7.34 -7.54 -0.33
CA TRP A 113 -8.77 -7.46 -0.66
C TRP A 113 -9.57 -8.61 -0.06
N GLU A 114 -9.02 -9.82 -0.16
CA GLU A 114 -9.60 -11.03 0.44
C GLU A 114 -9.60 -10.94 1.96
N LEU A 115 -8.46 -10.62 2.56
CA LEU A 115 -8.28 -10.61 4.03
C LEU A 115 -9.22 -9.64 4.74
N LEU A 116 -9.46 -8.46 4.15
CA LEU A 116 -10.32 -7.42 4.74
C LEU A 116 -11.75 -7.41 4.19
N GLU A 117 -12.07 -8.29 3.23
CA GLU A 117 -13.29 -8.20 2.41
C GLU A 117 -13.54 -6.76 1.91
N VAL A 118 -12.51 -6.12 1.33
CA VAL A 118 -12.49 -4.66 1.09
C VAL A 118 -13.70 -4.19 0.27
N GLU A 119 -14.02 -4.86 -0.83
CA GLU A 119 -15.13 -4.47 -1.70
C GLU A 119 -16.47 -4.49 -0.95
N LYS A 120 -16.68 -5.48 -0.09
CA LYS A 120 -17.90 -5.63 0.71
C LYS A 120 -18.04 -4.51 1.75
N HIS A 121 -16.95 -4.15 2.43
CA HIS A 121 -17.00 -3.19 3.53
C HIS A 121 -16.88 -1.74 3.09
N THR A 122 -16.24 -1.49 1.94
CA THR A 122 -15.88 -0.14 1.50
C THR A 122 -16.35 0.19 0.10
N GLY A 123 -16.72 -0.79 -0.72
CA GLY A 123 -17.02 -0.57 -2.14
C GLY A 123 -15.79 -0.32 -3.03
N ILE A 124 -14.57 -0.31 -2.47
CA ILE A 124 -13.35 -0.15 -3.26
C ILE A 124 -13.08 -1.44 -4.03
N LYS A 125 -12.86 -1.32 -5.34
CA LYS A 125 -12.62 -2.42 -6.27
C LYS A 125 -11.18 -2.42 -6.76
N LEU A 126 -10.72 -3.59 -7.20
CA LEU A 126 -9.49 -3.72 -7.98
C LEU A 126 -9.82 -3.90 -9.46
N THR A 127 -9.13 -3.17 -10.32
CA THR A 127 -9.13 -3.44 -11.76
C THR A 127 -8.30 -4.69 -12.07
N GLU A 128 -8.33 -5.16 -13.32
CA GLU A 128 -7.46 -6.25 -13.80
C GLU A 128 -5.96 -5.94 -13.64
N SER A 129 -5.58 -4.66 -13.65
CA SER A 129 -4.22 -4.18 -13.40
C SER A 129 -3.90 -3.95 -11.92
N CYS A 130 -4.79 -4.37 -11.01
CA CYS A 130 -4.72 -4.10 -9.57
C CYS A 130 -4.66 -2.60 -9.23
N ALA A 131 -5.18 -1.72 -10.09
CA ALA A 131 -5.45 -0.34 -9.69
C ALA A 131 -6.70 -0.31 -8.81
N MET A 132 -6.76 0.63 -7.86
CA MET A 132 -7.91 0.78 -6.97
C MET A 132 -8.92 1.74 -7.60
N TRP A 133 -10.21 1.40 -7.48
CA TRP A 133 -11.32 2.30 -7.79
C TRP A 133 -12.24 2.42 -6.58
N PRO A 134 -12.60 3.63 -6.11
CA PRO A 134 -12.26 4.94 -6.68
C PRO A 134 -10.76 5.28 -6.65
N ALA A 135 -10.30 6.16 -7.54
CA ALA A 135 -8.88 6.51 -7.65
C ALA A 135 -8.29 7.09 -6.36
N SER A 136 -9.06 7.92 -5.66
CA SER A 136 -8.68 8.50 -4.35
C SER A 136 -8.84 7.46 -3.23
N SER A 137 -8.05 6.40 -3.30
CA SER A 137 -7.99 5.29 -2.36
C SER A 137 -6.54 4.93 -2.03
N VAL A 138 -6.31 4.49 -0.79
CA VAL A 138 -4.99 4.04 -0.31
C VAL A 138 -5.15 2.69 0.39
N SER A 139 -4.25 1.75 0.11
CA SER A 139 -4.18 0.48 0.83
C SER A 139 -2.74 0.10 1.12
N GLY A 140 -2.53 -0.72 2.15
CA GLY A 140 -1.19 -1.15 2.53
C GLY A 140 -1.16 -2.04 3.75
N LEU A 141 0.05 -2.31 4.21
CA LEU A 141 0.34 -3.07 5.41
C LEU A 141 0.71 -2.13 6.56
N TYR A 142 0.80 -2.66 7.78
CA TYR A 142 1.36 -1.99 8.94
C TYR A 142 2.44 -2.88 9.58
N PHE A 143 3.63 -2.33 9.76
CA PHE A 143 4.73 -2.96 10.49
C PHE A 143 5.04 -2.17 11.76
N ALA A 144 5.04 -2.86 12.89
CA ALA A 144 5.27 -2.25 14.21
C ALA A 144 6.74 -2.29 14.67
N HIS A 145 7.64 -2.98 13.95
CA HIS A 145 9.04 -3.10 14.38
C HIS A 145 9.71 -1.72 14.47
N PRO A 146 10.46 -1.40 15.55
CA PRO A 146 11.06 -0.07 15.75
C PRO A 146 12.12 0.27 14.68
N GLU A 147 12.74 -0.75 14.10
CA GLU A 147 13.66 -0.58 12.97
C GLU A 147 12.98 -0.76 11.62
N ALA A 148 11.66 -0.87 11.50
CA ALA A 148 11.06 -0.94 10.17
C ALA A 148 11.33 0.37 9.41
N ARG A 149 11.78 0.26 8.16
CA ARG A 149 12.11 1.42 7.30
C ARG A 149 11.81 1.09 5.85
N TYR A 150 11.46 2.10 5.07
CA TYR A 150 11.36 1.95 3.62
C TYR A 150 12.75 1.74 3.00
N PHE A 151 12.79 0.87 2.01
CA PHE A 151 13.96 0.63 1.17
C PHE A 151 13.45 0.25 -0.22
N ALA A 152 14.28 0.38 -1.25
CA ALA A 152 13.96 -0.16 -2.57
C ALA A 152 14.42 -1.62 -2.64
N VAL A 153 13.57 -2.52 -3.13
CA VAL A 153 13.94 -3.92 -3.42
C VAL A 153 15.10 -3.98 -4.41
N GLY A 154 15.17 -3.02 -5.35
CA GLY A 154 16.21 -2.97 -6.37
C GLY A 154 15.91 -3.93 -7.52
N ARG A 155 16.97 -4.45 -8.13
CA ARG A 155 16.87 -5.39 -9.25
C ARG A 155 16.95 -6.84 -8.73
N ILE A 156 16.14 -7.73 -9.29
CA ILE A 156 15.99 -9.13 -8.86
C ILE A 156 16.37 -10.10 -9.98
N GLY A 157 17.05 -11.19 -9.59
CA GLY A 157 17.49 -12.26 -10.48
C GLY A 157 16.37 -13.19 -10.92
N GLU A 158 16.64 -13.95 -11.99
CA GLU A 158 15.73 -14.98 -12.51
C GLU A 158 15.40 -16.05 -11.46
N ASP A 159 16.36 -16.39 -10.60
CA ASP A 159 16.20 -17.34 -9.49
C ASP A 159 15.15 -16.87 -8.48
N GLN A 160 15.21 -15.59 -8.07
CA GLN A 160 14.25 -14.98 -7.17
C GLN A 160 12.85 -14.90 -7.81
N VAL A 161 12.77 -14.60 -9.10
CA VAL A 161 11.49 -14.54 -9.82
C VAL A 161 10.86 -15.92 -9.91
N ALA A 162 11.65 -16.96 -10.24
CA ALA A 162 11.16 -18.34 -10.29
C ALA A 162 10.67 -18.84 -8.92
N ASP A 163 11.43 -18.56 -7.85
CA ASP A 163 11.03 -18.88 -6.48
C ASP A 163 9.74 -18.13 -6.06
N TYR A 164 9.66 -16.84 -6.38
CA TYR A 164 8.48 -16.02 -6.08
C TYR A 164 7.24 -16.51 -6.82
N ALA A 165 7.36 -16.84 -8.11
CA ALA A 165 6.29 -17.41 -8.91
C ALA A 165 5.78 -18.73 -8.31
N GLY A 166 6.71 -19.60 -7.88
CA GLY A 166 6.39 -20.84 -7.18
C GLY A 166 5.62 -20.62 -5.87
N ARG A 167 6.07 -19.68 -5.03
CA ARG A 167 5.37 -19.34 -3.76
C ARG A 167 3.97 -18.76 -3.98
N LYS A 168 3.79 -18.00 -5.06
CA LYS A 168 2.50 -17.40 -5.42
C LYS A 168 1.58 -18.34 -6.19
N GLY A 169 2.07 -19.50 -6.61
CA GLY A 169 1.33 -20.41 -7.49
C GLY A 169 0.99 -19.81 -8.85
N MET A 170 1.84 -18.91 -9.37
CA MET A 170 1.67 -18.26 -10.66
C MET A 170 2.70 -18.76 -11.67
N ASP A 171 2.39 -18.63 -12.96
CA ASP A 171 3.37 -18.85 -14.02
C ASP A 171 4.51 -17.82 -13.94
N LYS A 172 5.74 -18.26 -14.25
CA LYS A 172 6.94 -17.40 -14.19
C LYS A 172 6.81 -16.19 -15.13
N GLY A 173 6.28 -16.36 -16.34
CA GLY A 173 6.09 -15.25 -17.29
C GLY A 173 5.06 -14.22 -16.79
N VAL A 174 4.08 -14.66 -16.01
CA VAL A 174 3.15 -13.75 -15.32
C VAL A 174 3.87 -12.94 -14.24
N ALA A 175 4.72 -13.59 -13.42
CA ALA A 175 5.53 -12.90 -12.41
C ALA A 175 6.49 -11.88 -13.05
N GLU A 176 7.15 -12.26 -14.16
CA GLU A 176 8.01 -11.38 -14.95
C GLU A 176 7.27 -10.15 -15.46
N ARG A 177 6.02 -10.30 -15.92
CA ARG A 177 5.20 -9.17 -16.36
C ARG A 177 4.91 -8.18 -15.23
N TRP A 178 4.55 -8.67 -14.05
CA TRP A 178 4.24 -7.81 -12.90
C TRP A 178 5.48 -7.16 -12.28
N LEU A 179 6.62 -7.85 -12.33
CA LEU A 179 7.89 -7.41 -11.76
C LEU A 179 8.84 -6.81 -12.81
N ALA A 180 8.36 -6.54 -14.04
CA ALA A 180 9.17 -6.04 -15.15
C ALA A 180 10.09 -4.84 -14.79
N PRO A 181 9.64 -3.84 -14.01
CA PRO A 181 10.51 -2.74 -13.58
C PRO A 181 11.70 -3.16 -12.70
N ASN A 182 11.65 -4.36 -12.12
CA ASN A 182 12.62 -4.88 -11.15
C ASN A 182 13.50 -6.02 -11.70
N LEU A 183 13.24 -6.60 -12.87
CA LEU A 183 14.03 -7.74 -13.39
C LEU A 183 15.47 -7.36 -13.74
N ASP A 184 16.51 -8.03 -13.26
CA ASP A 184 17.90 -7.74 -13.67
C ASP A 184 18.33 -8.37 -15.01
N TYR A 185 17.41 -9.04 -15.69
CA TYR A 185 17.59 -9.79 -16.92
C TYR A 185 16.47 -9.52 -17.93
N ASP A 186 16.68 -9.92 -19.18
CA ASP A 186 15.66 -9.86 -20.23
C ASP A 186 14.87 -11.19 -20.24
N PRO A 187 13.55 -11.19 -19.93
CA PRO A 187 12.74 -12.40 -19.99
C PRO A 187 12.57 -12.90 -21.43
N ALA A 188 12.48 -14.22 -21.59
CA ALA A 188 12.46 -14.91 -22.88
C ALA A 188 11.08 -14.93 -23.57
#